data_AF-A0A497KR05-F1
#
_entry.id   AF-A0A497KR05-F1
#
_cell.length_a   1.000
_cell.length_b   1.000
_cell.length_c   1.000
_cell.angle_alpha   90.00
_cell.angle_beta   90.00
_cell.angle_gamma   90.00
#
_symmetry.space_group_name_H-M   'P 1'
#
loop_
_entity.id
_entity.type
_entity.pdbx_description
1 polymer ?
#
loop_
_entity_poly.entity_id
_entity_poly.type
_entity_poly.pdbx_seq_one_letter_code
_entity_poly.pdbx_strand_id
1 'polypeptide(L)'
;AIIDAIRSKDPDRFLFTIETYPEYGKYHWTGHRACNVSLPPEEAKNLGNICPVCRKKLTKGVEQRVDELADRPRGFRPKDVPGYKRLLPLSEIIQTVLGAKYPGVQKVWKVYNNLISRFGNEYSVLLEARFDEMAEIVDADIAEAVIRIREERVNVIPGYDGVYGQIRFPQEEREVEKEQIPNQTSKEAVRRQRSLADYM
;
A
#
# COMPACT_ATOMS: atom_id res chain seq x y z
N ALA A 1 31.45 3.48 10.93
CA ALA A 1 30.38 4.19 10.22
C ALA A 1 28.99 3.59 10.47
N ILE A 2 28.69 2.36 10.01
CA ILE A 2 27.32 1.77 10.09
C ILE A 2 26.82 1.58 11.53
N ILE A 3 27.60 0.90 12.39
CA ILE A 3 27.23 0.65 13.80
C ILE A 3 26.94 1.96 14.53
N ASP A 4 27.76 2.96 14.26
CA ASP A 4 27.67 4.28 14.87
C ASP A 4 26.43 5.05 14.38
N ALA A 5 26.07 4.96 13.11
CA ALA A 5 24.82 5.51 12.58
C ALA A 5 23.58 4.88 13.24
N ILE A 6 23.61 3.56 13.48
CA ILE A 6 22.50 2.85 14.18
C ILE A 6 22.41 3.28 15.65
N ARG A 7 23.55 3.40 16.35
CA ARG A 7 23.59 3.73 17.78
C ARG A 7 23.25 5.19 18.08
N SER A 8 23.78 6.11 17.26
CA SER A 8 23.57 7.55 17.44
C SER A 8 22.13 7.99 17.15
N LYS A 9 21.42 7.26 16.28
CA LYS A 9 20.08 7.63 15.77
C LYS A 9 20.06 9.02 15.13
N ASP A 10 21.22 9.46 14.66
CA ASP A 10 21.40 10.75 13.99
C ASP A 10 20.62 10.74 12.66
N PRO A 11 19.60 11.61 12.50
CA PRO A 11 18.74 11.62 11.31
C PRO A 11 19.49 12.02 10.03
N ASP A 12 20.66 12.66 10.13
CA ASP A 12 21.49 12.99 8.97
C ASP A 12 22.31 11.78 8.48
N ARG A 13 22.41 10.72 9.31
CA ARG A 13 23.21 9.52 9.04
C ARG A 13 22.38 8.25 8.92
N PHE A 14 21.29 8.16 9.65
CA PHE A 14 20.28 7.12 9.52
C PHE A 14 18.95 7.77 9.14
N LEU A 15 18.77 7.96 7.84
CA LEU A 15 17.66 8.72 7.28
C LEU A 15 16.29 8.08 7.60
N PHE A 16 16.14 6.79 7.25
CA PHE A 16 14.91 6.02 7.46
C PHE A 16 15.13 4.52 7.18
N THR A 17 14.19 3.69 7.61
CA THR A 17 14.05 2.29 7.14
C THR A 17 13.09 2.19 5.96
N ILE A 18 13.25 1.15 5.15
CA ILE A 18 12.27 0.77 4.13
C ILE A 18 11.49 -0.41 4.71
N GLU A 19 10.17 -0.26 4.79
CA GLU A 19 9.27 -1.24 5.37
C GLU A 19 8.15 -1.59 4.38
N THR A 20 7.52 -2.73 4.58
CA THR A 20 6.27 -3.07 3.90
C THR A 20 5.08 -2.76 4.82
N TYR A 21 3.88 -2.71 4.26
CA TYR A 21 2.66 -2.70 5.07
C TYR A 21 2.60 -3.99 5.91
N PRO A 22 2.54 -3.92 7.26
CA PRO A 22 2.44 -5.11 8.09
C PRO A 22 1.28 -6.02 7.67
N GLU A 23 0.17 -5.43 7.22
CA GLU A 23 -1.03 -6.06 6.71
C GLU A 23 -0.75 -6.96 5.50
N TYR A 24 0.27 -6.63 4.70
CA TYR A 24 0.68 -7.46 3.58
C TYR A 24 1.22 -8.83 4.02
N GLY A 25 1.67 -8.94 5.27
CA GLY A 25 2.23 -10.16 5.84
C GLY A 25 1.26 -11.35 5.81
N LYS A 26 1.80 -12.51 5.42
CA LYS A 26 1.12 -13.82 5.38
C LYS A 26 0.37 -14.23 6.63
N TYR A 27 0.80 -13.75 7.78
CA TYR A 27 0.26 -14.09 9.09
C TYR A 27 -0.06 -12.83 9.88
N HIS A 28 -0.47 -11.74 9.21
CA HIS A 28 -0.76 -10.49 9.91
C HIS A 28 -1.97 -10.65 10.84
N TRP A 29 -3.13 -10.98 10.26
CA TRP A 29 -4.36 -11.25 10.99
C TRP A 29 -4.47 -12.71 11.41
N THR A 30 -5.25 -12.93 12.47
CA THR A 30 -5.59 -14.27 12.94
C THR A 30 -6.63 -14.86 12.02
N GLY A 31 -6.41 -16.09 11.56
CA GLY A 31 -7.27 -16.62 10.51
C GLY A 31 -7.20 -18.12 10.28
N HIS A 32 -7.97 -18.55 9.30
CA HIS A 32 -8.03 -19.93 8.84
C HIS A 32 -8.27 -19.95 7.33
N ARG A 33 -7.21 -20.24 6.59
CA ARG A 33 -7.14 -20.22 5.13
C ARG A 33 -8.19 -21.12 4.49
N ALA A 34 -8.36 -22.34 5.03
CA ALA A 34 -9.30 -23.31 4.46
C ALA A 34 -10.77 -22.85 4.52
N CYS A 35 -11.09 -21.90 5.41
CA CYS A 35 -12.44 -21.34 5.55
C CYS A 35 -12.53 -19.86 5.12
N ASN A 36 -11.45 -19.29 4.57
CA ASN A 36 -11.36 -17.86 4.23
C ASN A 36 -11.74 -16.91 5.39
N VAL A 37 -11.39 -17.28 6.63
CA VAL A 37 -11.63 -16.44 7.81
C VAL A 37 -10.37 -15.65 8.13
N SER A 38 -10.48 -14.33 8.16
CA SER A 38 -9.42 -13.40 8.55
C SER A 38 -10.01 -12.37 9.51
N LEU A 39 -9.47 -12.27 10.72
CA LEU A 39 -10.05 -11.50 11.81
C LEU A 39 -8.99 -10.62 12.49
N PRO A 40 -9.33 -9.37 12.81
CA PRO A 40 -8.50 -8.56 13.68
C PRO A 40 -8.43 -9.18 15.09
N PRO A 41 -7.43 -8.80 15.91
CA PRO A 41 -7.17 -9.40 17.22
C PRO A 41 -8.39 -9.49 18.14
N GLU A 42 -9.15 -8.39 18.24
CA GLU A 42 -10.30 -8.31 19.14
C GLU A 42 -11.43 -9.28 18.74
N GLU A 43 -11.73 -9.38 17.44
CA GLU A 43 -12.74 -10.32 16.95
C GLU A 43 -12.31 -11.78 17.13
N ALA A 44 -11.04 -12.09 16.86
CA ALA A 44 -10.49 -13.43 17.07
C ALA A 44 -10.58 -13.85 18.55
N LYS A 45 -10.26 -12.96 19.48
CA LYS A 45 -10.40 -13.19 20.93
C LYS A 45 -11.85 -13.40 21.34
N ASN A 46 -12.78 -12.59 20.85
CA ASN A 46 -14.21 -12.71 21.14
C ASN A 46 -14.79 -14.06 20.70
N LEU A 47 -14.21 -14.67 19.66
CA LEU A 47 -14.56 -16.03 19.21
C LEU A 47 -13.75 -17.13 19.91
N GLY A 48 -12.97 -16.81 20.95
CA GLY A 48 -12.13 -17.77 21.67
C GLY A 48 -11.00 -18.35 20.83
N ASN A 49 -10.58 -17.65 19.76
CA ASN A 49 -9.65 -18.14 18.74
C ASN A 49 -10.11 -19.42 18.03
N ILE A 50 -11.42 -19.60 17.89
CA ILE A 50 -12.05 -20.71 17.19
C ILE A 50 -12.69 -20.22 15.90
N CYS A 51 -12.44 -20.96 14.81
CA CYS A 51 -13.03 -20.66 13.51
C CYS A 51 -14.57 -20.76 13.57
N PRO A 52 -15.31 -19.71 13.18
CA PRO A 52 -16.78 -19.73 13.23
C PRO A 52 -17.39 -20.73 12.23
N VAL A 53 -16.64 -21.10 11.18
CA VAL A 53 -17.11 -21.99 10.10
C VAL A 53 -16.92 -23.46 10.47
N CYS A 54 -15.69 -23.87 10.79
CA CYS A 54 -15.35 -25.30 10.99
C CYS A 54 -15.03 -25.68 12.44
N ARG A 55 -15.07 -24.73 13.38
CA ARG A 55 -14.79 -24.91 14.81
C ARG A 55 -13.37 -25.39 15.16
N LYS A 56 -12.43 -25.41 14.20
CA LYS A 56 -10.99 -25.63 14.47
C LYS A 56 -10.34 -24.35 15.03
N LYS A 57 -9.18 -24.49 15.65
CA LYS A 57 -8.38 -23.34 16.13
C LYS A 57 -7.96 -22.46 14.95
N LEU A 58 -8.03 -21.15 15.14
CA LEU A 58 -7.47 -20.17 14.21
C LEU A 58 -5.94 -20.15 14.36
N THR A 59 -5.24 -19.90 13.25
CA THR A 59 -3.81 -19.58 13.26
C THR A 59 -3.63 -18.15 13.77
N LYS A 60 -2.97 -18.00 14.93
CA LYS A 60 -2.71 -16.70 15.55
C LYS A 60 -1.87 -15.82 14.62
N GLY A 61 -2.35 -14.61 14.37
CA GLY A 61 -1.64 -13.58 13.61
C GLY A 61 -0.62 -12.80 14.44
N VAL A 62 0.30 -12.15 13.74
CA VAL A 62 1.32 -11.27 14.31
C VAL A 62 0.67 -10.08 15.00
N GLU A 63 -0.38 -9.48 14.42
CA GLU A 63 -1.07 -8.34 15.05
C GLU A 63 -1.64 -8.72 16.42
N GLN A 64 -2.25 -9.91 16.54
CA GLN A 64 -2.76 -10.39 17.82
C GLN A 64 -1.62 -10.65 18.81
N ARG A 65 -0.48 -11.16 18.36
CA ARG A 65 0.67 -11.37 19.24
C ARG A 65 1.27 -10.04 19.74
N VAL A 66 1.32 -9.02 18.89
CA VAL A 66 1.74 -7.67 19.27
C VAL A 66 0.77 -7.10 20.29
N ASP A 67 -0.53 -7.20 20.02
CA ASP A 67 -1.59 -6.70 20.90
C ASP A 67 -1.58 -7.37 22.29
N GLU A 68 -1.33 -8.68 22.38
CA GLU A 68 -1.15 -9.40 23.65
C GLU A 68 0.04 -8.91 24.49
N LEU A 69 1.06 -8.32 23.86
CA LEU A 69 2.30 -7.86 24.50
C LEU A 69 2.37 -6.35 24.61
N ALA A 70 1.41 -5.62 24.04
CA ALA A 70 1.47 -4.18 23.94
C ALA A 70 1.38 -3.54 25.32
N ASP A 71 2.40 -2.75 25.65
CA ASP A 71 2.46 -1.87 26.83
C ASP A 71 2.12 -0.41 26.48
N ARG A 72 1.75 -0.16 25.22
CA ARG A 72 1.53 1.17 24.63
C ARG A 72 0.24 1.20 23.80
N PRO A 73 -0.42 2.36 23.69
CA PRO A 73 -1.62 2.48 22.88
C PRO A 73 -1.31 2.25 21.39
N ARG A 74 -2.32 1.75 20.66
CA ARG A 74 -2.23 1.57 19.21
C ARG A 74 -1.89 2.90 18.53
N GLY A 75 -0.94 2.86 17.60
CA GLY A 75 -0.46 4.06 16.90
C GLY A 75 0.58 4.88 17.67
N PHE A 76 1.02 4.45 18.85
CA PHE A 76 2.15 5.08 19.54
C PHE A 76 3.39 5.13 18.64
N ARG A 77 3.96 6.32 18.46
CA ARG A 77 5.22 6.53 17.77
C ARG A 77 6.23 7.16 18.72
N PRO A 78 7.42 6.56 18.91
CA PRO A 78 8.47 7.18 19.69
C PRO A 78 8.94 8.49 19.03
N LYS A 79 9.33 9.47 19.84
CA LYS A 79 9.94 10.72 19.38
C LYS A 79 11.43 10.47 19.06
N ASP A 80 12.00 11.31 18.20
CA ASP A 80 13.44 11.37 17.95
C ASP A 80 14.05 10.03 17.49
N VAL A 81 13.30 9.27 16.69
CA VAL A 81 13.81 8.08 16.00
C VAL A 81 13.73 8.29 14.48
N PRO A 82 14.64 7.68 13.71
CA PRO A 82 14.50 7.61 12.27
C PRO A 82 13.14 7.06 11.86
N GLY A 83 12.53 7.69 10.85
CA GLY A 83 11.25 7.27 10.31
C GLY A 83 11.37 6.02 9.43
N TYR A 84 10.28 5.67 8.77
CA TYR A 84 10.25 4.63 7.75
C TYR A 84 9.48 5.11 6.52
N LYS A 85 9.75 4.50 5.37
CA LYS A 85 8.94 4.62 4.16
C LYS A 85 8.35 3.27 3.82
N ARG A 86 7.05 3.23 3.50
CA ARG A 86 6.37 2.01 3.08
C ARG A 86 6.49 1.82 1.58
N LEU A 87 7.10 0.72 1.18
CA LEU A 87 7.20 0.31 -0.21
C LEU A 87 6.61 -1.09 -0.40
N LEU A 88 6.27 -1.38 -1.65
CA LEU A 88 5.87 -2.70 -2.12
C LEU A 88 6.70 -3.00 -3.37
N PRO A 89 7.00 -4.28 -3.65
CA PRO A 89 7.78 -4.63 -4.82
C PRO A 89 7.15 -4.07 -6.10
N LEU A 90 7.93 -3.39 -6.94
CA LEU A 90 7.44 -2.73 -8.15
C LEU A 90 6.73 -3.72 -9.09
N SER A 91 7.21 -4.97 -9.16
CA SER A 91 6.54 -6.04 -9.91
C SER A 91 5.12 -6.34 -9.41
N GLU A 92 4.85 -6.24 -8.11
CA GLU A 92 3.52 -6.43 -7.53
C GLU A 92 2.60 -5.23 -7.78
N ILE A 93 3.14 -4.03 -7.75
CA ILE A 93 2.42 -2.80 -8.12
C ILE A 93 1.93 -2.93 -9.56
N ILE A 94 2.86 -3.22 -10.49
CA ILE A 94 2.57 -3.41 -11.90
C ILE A 94 1.59 -4.57 -12.11
N GLN A 95 1.80 -5.70 -11.43
CA GLN A 95 0.89 -6.85 -11.51
C GLN A 95 -0.54 -6.45 -11.13
N THR A 96 -0.69 -5.70 -10.04
CA THR A 96 -2.00 -5.29 -9.51
C THR A 96 -2.73 -4.40 -10.51
N VAL A 97 -2.02 -3.41 -11.08
CA VAL A 97 -2.59 -2.51 -12.10
C VAL A 97 -2.97 -3.28 -13.38
N LEU A 98 -2.11 -4.18 -13.84
CA LEU A 98 -2.35 -4.97 -15.06
C LEU A 98 -3.33 -6.13 -14.88
N GLY A 99 -3.89 -6.33 -13.69
CA GLY A 99 -4.75 -7.49 -13.36
C GLY A 99 -4.08 -8.83 -13.66
N ALA A 100 -2.76 -8.93 -13.48
CA ALA A 100 -2.00 -10.13 -13.79
C ALA A 100 -2.12 -11.18 -12.67
N LYS A 101 -2.04 -12.47 -13.04
CA LYS A 101 -2.21 -13.58 -12.09
C LYS A 101 -1.12 -13.65 -11.01
N TYR A 102 0.12 -13.29 -11.34
CA TYR A 102 1.27 -13.30 -10.44
C TYR A 102 2.37 -12.35 -10.96
N PRO A 103 3.39 -11.97 -10.15
CA PRO A 103 4.37 -10.94 -10.53
C PRO A 103 5.33 -11.38 -11.65
N GLY A 104 5.52 -12.70 -11.81
CA GLY A 104 6.44 -13.31 -12.78
C GLY A 104 5.96 -13.30 -14.23
N VAL A 105 4.80 -12.72 -14.54
CA VAL A 105 4.24 -12.73 -15.91
C VAL A 105 5.07 -11.83 -16.82
N GLN A 106 5.36 -12.27 -18.05
CA GLN A 106 6.21 -11.54 -19.01
C GLN A 106 5.76 -10.09 -19.25
N LYS A 107 4.45 -9.81 -19.28
CA LYS A 107 3.92 -8.44 -19.43
C LYS A 107 4.32 -7.51 -18.28
N VAL A 108 4.35 -8.04 -17.05
CA VAL A 108 4.79 -7.30 -15.85
C VAL A 108 6.27 -6.97 -15.97
N TRP A 109 7.09 -7.96 -16.32
CA TRP A 109 8.53 -7.79 -16.48
C TRP A 109 8.92 -6.87 -17.62
N LYS A 110 8.14 -6.81 -18.69
CA LYS A 110 8.35 -5.84 -19.77
C LYS A 110 8.24 -4.40 -19.26
N VAL A 111 7.16 -4.08 -18.54
CA VAL A 111 6.96 -2.76 -17.92
C VAL A 111 8.04 -2.48 -16.87
N TYR A 112 8.31 -3.44 -15.99
CA TYR A 112 9.34 -3.35 -14.96
C TYR A 112 10.70 -2.99 -15.58
N ASN A 113 11.13 -3.74 -16.60
CA ASN A 113 12.42 -3.51 -17.25
C ASN A 113 12.50 -2.16 -17.97
N ASN A 114 11.39 -1.64 -18.51
CA ASN A 114 11.36 -0.30 -19.09
C ASN A 114 11.64 0.77 -18.03
N LEU A 115 10.99 0.66 -16.87
CA LEU A 115 11.20 1.57 -15.74
C LEU A 115 12.65 1.47 -15.22
N ILE A 116 13.16 0.26 -15.02
CA ILE A 116 14.55 0.04 -14.58
C ILE A 116 15.55 0.60 -15.60
N SER A 117 15.30 0.43 -16.90
CA SER A 117 16.18 0.97 -17.95
C SER A 117 16.26 2.50 -17.92
N ARG A 118 15.17 3.19 -17.55
CA ARG A 118 15.11 4.66 -17.50
C ARG A 118 15.64 5.25 -16.19
N PHE A 119 15.37 4.60 -15.06
CA PHE A 119 15.62 5.12 -13.71
C PHE A 119 16.75 4.37 -12.97
N GLY A 120 17.33 3.34 -13.58
CA GLY A 120 18.49 2.59 -13.09
C GLY A 120 18.16 1.44 -12.14
N ASN A 121 17.29 1.66 -11.15
CA ASN A 121 16.93 0.62 -10.18
C ASN A 121 15.52 0.82 -9.59
N GLU A 122 15.02 -0.21 -8.89
CA GLU A 122 13.66 -0.23 -8.34
C GLU A 122 13.45 0.86 -7.28
N TYR A 123 14.43 1.09 -6.41
CA TYR A 123 14.30 2.13 -5.38
C TYR A 123 14.19 3.52 -6.00
N SER A 124 14.96 3.83 -7.04
CA SER A 124 14.85 5.11 -7.75
C SER A 124 13.46 5.29 -8.38
N VAL A 125 12.85 4.23 -8.92
CA VAL A 125 11.46 4.28 -9.42
C VAL A 125 10.48 4.57 -8.26
N LEU A 126 10.59 3.82 -7.17
CA LEU A 126 9.62 3.88 -6.08
C LEU A 126 9.74 5.16 -5.23
N LEU A 127 10.96 5.69 -5.05
CA LEU A 127 11.24 6.79 -4.13
C LEU A 127 11.38 8.15 -4.81
N GLU A 128 11.88 8.20 -6.04
CA GLU A 128 12.39 9.45 -6.64
C GLU A 128 11.73 9.81 -7.97
N ALA A 129 11.44 8.82 -8.82
CA ALA A 129 10.92 9.06 -10.18
C ALA A 129 9.65 9.92 -10.15
N ARG A 130 9.60 10.91 -11.05
CA ARG A 130 8.45 11.81 -11.17
C ARG A 130 7.34 11.15 -11.98
N PHE A 131 6.09 11.53 -11.71
CA PHE A 131 4.92 11.03 -12.43
C PHE A 131 5.07 11.20 -13.95
N ASP A 132 5.34 12.42 -14.41
CA ASP A 132 5.41 12.73 -15.85
C ASP A 132 6.45 11.85 -16.58
N GLU A 133 7.63 11.67 -15.98
CA GLU A 133 8.72 10.89 -16.57
C GLU A 133 8.39 9.39 -16.63
N MET A 134 7.63 8.87 -15.67
CA MET A 134 7.15 7.49 -15.73
C MET A 134 6.06 7.35 -16.79
N ALA A 135 5.12 8.29 -16.86
CA ALA A 135 4.01 8.29 -17.80
C ALA A 135 4.44 8.41 -19.28
N GLU A 136 5.65 8.90 -19.55
CA GLU A 136 6.25 8.90 -20.89
C GLU A 136 6.60 7.50 -21.41
N ILE A 137 6.87 6.53 -20.52
CA ILE A 137 7.40 5.21 -20.89
C ILE A 137 6.52 4.03 -20.50
N VAL A 138 5.54 4.25 -19.62
CA VAL A 138 4.56 3.24 -19.18
C VAL A 138 3.17 3.86 -19.06
N ASP A 139 2.15 3.02 -18.97
CA ASP A 139 0.77 3.48 -18.80
C ASP A 139 0.62 4.38 -17.57
N ALA A 140 -0.14 5.48 -17.70
CA ALA A 140 -0.33 6.47 -16.64
C ALA A 140 -0.89 5.87 -15.33
N ASP A 141 -1.73 4.83 -15.42
CA ASP A 141 -2.26 4.13 -14.24
C ASP A 141 -1.15 3.43 -13.43
N ILE A 142 -0.04 3.00 -14.07
CA ILE A 142 1.12 2.40 -13.40
C ILE A 142 1.94 3.48 -12.70
N ALA A 143 2.17 4.61 -13.37
CA ALA A 143 2.83 5.77 -12.77
C ALA A 143 2.05 6.26 -11.53
N GLU A 144 0.73 6.41 -11.66
CA GLU A 144 -0.15 6.80 -10.56
C GLU A 144 -0.12 5.79 -9.40
N ALA A 145 -0.11 4.49 -9.68
CA ALA A 145 -0.02 3.47 -8.64
C ALA A 145 1.28 3.58 -7.82
N VAL A 146 2.41 3.88 -8.47
CA VAL A 146 3.69 4.13 -7.78
C VAL A 146 3.59 5.37 -6.88
N ILE A 147 3.01 6.46 -7.38
CA ILE A 147 2.80 7.69 -6.59
C ILE A 147 1.88 7.44 -5.39
N ARG A 148 0.76 6.73 -5.58
CA ARG A 148 -0.15 6.37 -4.49
C ARG A 148 0.52 5.58 -3.38
N ILE A 149 1.42 4.66 -3.72
CA ILE A 149 2.18 3.90 -2.71
C ILE A 149 3.16 4.81 -1.97
N ARG A 150 3.86 5.68 -2.69
CA ARG A 150 4.78 6.67 -2.11
C ARG A 150 4.08 7.61 -1.14
N GLU A 151 2.83 7.95 -1.41
CA GLU A 151 1.98 8.83 -0.59
C GLU A 151 1.13 8.07 0.45
N GLU A 152 1.34 6.77 0.60
CA GLU A 152 0.55 5.89 1.48
C GLU A 152 -0.98 5.94 1.23
N ARG A 153 -1.40 6.26 0.00
CA ARG A 153 -2.80 6.29 -0.47
C ARG A 153 -3.26 4.95 -1.04
N VAL A 154 -2.98 3.85 -0.33
CA VAL A 154 -3.40 2.49 -0.71
C VAL A 154 -4.06 1.76 0.45
N ASN A 155 -5.04 0.92 0.11
CA ASN A 155 -5.67 0.03 1.08
C ASN A 155 -5.04 -1.35 0.96
N VAL A 156 -4.59 -1.94 2.06
CA VAL A 156 -4.07 -3.30 2.08
C VAL A 156 -5.06 -4.19 2.81
N ILE A 157 -5.61 -5.17 2.09
CA ILE A 157 -6.39 -6.24 2.71
C ILE A 157 -5.41 -7.14 3.48
N PRO A 158 -5.61 -7.34 4.79
CA PRO A 158 -4.67 -8.10 5.59
C PRO A 158 -4.54 -9.58 5.20
N GLY A 159 -3.29 -10.05 5.17
CA GLY A 159 -2.95 -11.45 5.03
C GLY A 159 -3.21 -12.22 6.34
N TYR A 160 -3.39 -13.53 6.21
CA TYR A 160 -3.73 -14.43 7.32
C TYR A 160 -3.43 -15.88 6.98
N ASP A 161 -3.09 -16.68 7.98
CA ASP A 161 -2.88 -18.13 7.88
C ASP A 161 -2.09 -18.56 6.62
N GLY A 162 -1.02 -17.80 6.31
CA GLY A 162 -0.08 -17.97 5.20
C GLY A 162 -0.56 -17.52 3.81
N VAL A 163 -1.69 -16.80 3.73
CA VAL A 163 -2.15 -16.04 2.56
C VAL A 163 -1.60 -14.62 2.67
N TYR A 164 -0.90 -14.13 1.64
CA TYR A 164 -0.43 -12.73 1.61
C TYR A 164 -1.61 -11.76 1.58
N GLY A 165 -1.40 -10.58 2.16
CA GLY A 165 -2.32 -9.47 1.99
C GLY A 165 -2.38 -9.01 0.54
N GLN A 166 -3.41 -8.23 0.21
CA GLN A 166 -3.66 -7.77 -1.16
C GLN A 166 -3.75 -6.26 -1.20
N ILE A 167 -3.02 -5.66 -2.13
CA ILE A 167 -3.06 -4.22 -2.38
C ILE A 167 -4.34 -3.91 -3.15
N ARG A 168 -5.07 -2.90 -2.71
CA ARG A 168 -6.20 -2.31 -3.42
C ARG A 168 -5.96 -0.82 -3.57
N PHE A 169 -5.92 -0.39 -4.83
CA PHE A 169 -6.00 1.02 -5.16
C PHE A 169 -7.45 1.45 -5.02
N PRO A 170 -7.76 2.48 -4.22
CA PRO A 170 -9.09 3.06 -4.21
C PRO A 170 -9.45 3.46 -5.64
N GLN A 171 -10.61 3.04 -6.11
CA GLN A 171 -11.20 3.71 -7.26
C GLN A 171 -11.57 5.10 -6.75
N GLU A 172 -10.79 6.11 -7.13
CA GLU A 172 -11.36 7.45 -7.19
C GLU A 172 -12.58 7.29 -8.09
N GLU A 173 -13.75 7.74 -7.62
CA GLU A 173 -14.93 7.85 -8.46
C GLU A 173 -14.54 8.75 -9.63
N ARG A 174 -13.99 8.16 -10.70
CA ARG A 174 -14.13 8.70 -12.04
C ARG A 174 -15.64 8.77 -12.15
N GLU A 175 -16.19 9.97 -12.10
CA GLU A 175 -17.58 10.23 -12.44
C GLU A 175 -17.80 9.49 -13.75
N VAL A 176 -18.41 8.31 -13.64
CA VAL A 176 -18.92 7.61 -14.80
C VAL A 176 -20.01 8.55 -15.24
N GLU A 177 -19.73 9.35 -16.27
CA GLU A 177 -20.76 10.03 -17.04
C GLU A 177 -21.73 8.93 -17.45
N LYS A 178 -22.73 8.71 -16.61
CA LYS A 178 -23.93 7.98 -16.97
C LYS A 178 -24.44 8.76 -18.17
N GLU A 179 -24.44 8.13 -19.34
CA GLU A 179 -25.14 8.63 -20.53
C GLU A 179 -26.57 9.00 -20.09
N GLN A 180 -26.78 10.28 -19.81
CA GLN A 180 -28.07 10.86 -19.58
C GLN A 180 -28.51 11.44 -20.91
N ILE A 181 -29.55 10.79 -21.45
CA ILE A 181 -30.42 11.23 -22.53
C ILE A 181 -30.66 12.75 -22.42
N PRO A 182 -30.52 13.52 -23.51
CA PRO A 182 -30.38 14.96 -23.42
C PRO A 182 -31.71 15.60 -23.02
N ASN A 183 -31.68 16.37 -21.94
CA ASN A 183 -32.68 17.41 -21.77
C ASN A 183 -32.00 18.75 -21.48
N GLN A 184 -32.27 19.67 -22.39
CA GLN A 184 -31.74 21.02 -22.45
C GLN A 184 -32.17 21.82 -21.23
N THR A 185 -31.26 22.58 -20.61
CA THR A 185 -31.35 24.06 -20.50
C THR A 185 -30.30 24.63 -19.52
N SER A 186 -29.40 25.44 -20.08
CA SER A 186 -28.88 26.73 -19.57
C SER A 186 -28.37 26.86 -18.11
N LYS A 187 -27.05 27.00 -17.93
CA LYS A 187 -26.34 28.29 -17.75
C LYS A 187 -24.91 28.05 -17.21
N GLU A 188 -23.99 28.85 -17.73
CA GLU A 188 -22.55 28.84 -17.50
C GLU A 188 -22.16 29.11 -16.03
N ALA A 189 -21.13 28.41 -15.56
CA ALA A 189 -20.16 28.95 -14.60
C ALA A 189 -18.82 28.21 -14.78
N VAL A 190 -17.90 28.84 -15.51
CA VAL A 190 -16.53 28.36 -15.72
C VAL A 190 -15.79 28.32 -14.38
N ARG A 191 -15.42 27.11 -13.92
CA ARG A 191 -14.67 26.93 -12.67
C ARG A 191 -13.17 27.05 -12.95
N ARG A 192 -12.60 28.24 -12.69
CA ARG A 192 -11.15 28.50 -12.73
C ARG A 192 -10.43 27.70 -11.64
N GLN A 193 -9.29 27.12 -12.00
CA GLN A 193 -8.33 26.49 -11.08
C GLN A 193 -7.71 27.58 -10.19
N ARG A 194 -7.73 27.37 -8.86
CA ARG A 194 -7.14 28.32 -7.89
C ARG A 194 -5.63 28.18 -7.88
N SER A 195 -4.95 29.31 -7.74
CA SER A 195 -3.49 29.37 -7.65
C SER A 195 -3.04 29.69 -6.22
N LEU A 196 -1.76 29.50 -5.92
CA LEU A 196 -1.16 29.80 -4.61
C LEU A 196 -1.31 31.26 -4.15
N ALA A 197 -1.66 32.19 -5.04
CA ALA A 197 -1.96 33.57 -4.68
C ALA A 197 -3.35 33.75 -4.03
N ASP A 198 -4.24 32.76 -4.12
CA ASP A 198 -5.57 32.82 -3.52
C ASP A 198 -5.58 32.50 -2.01
N TYR A 199 -4.41 32.22 -1.42
CA TYR A 199 -4.22 31.81 -0.02
C TYR A 199 -3.18 32.65 0.73
N MET A 200 -2.71 33.78 0.17
CA MET A 200 -1.88 34.76 0.88
C MET A 200 -2.73 35.87 1.50
#